data_AF-A0A838FPU0-F1
#
_entry.id   AF-A0A838FPU0-F1
#
_cell.length_a   1.000
_cell.length_b   1.000
_cell.length_c   1.000
_cell.angle_alpha   90.00
_cell.angle_beta   90.00
_cell.angle_gamma   90.00
#
_symmetry.space_group_name_H-M   'P 1'
#
loop_
_entity.id
_entity.type
_entity.pdbx_description
1 polymer ?
#
loop_
_entity_poly.entity_id
_entity_poly.type
_entity_poly.pdbx_seq_one_letter_code
_entity_poly.pdbx_strand_id
1 'polypeptide(L)'
;MFNIPLLIAELEPIAIKAQASDRWLSHVRAIQDEIARSVEWDHAFLVGLPYLRWAAGELAKKSQAKEIAEVAKTLLVHEVAFQQLVQQQLRGAVTKLPQNKQAAFRAIRRLATIAVNAGFRQEDFADLCAPAKFTCSAIDWAEELIARTDLSGRRTARRYRCTFAIDADTKLLKQLARKLQFDVEHADKVDPALRNAAPKASFISVEADGNTASDALQSATRRVRPTLDIFNFYSRSYTLTMFPDASVATVGSPPVVLRVGAQSLRKLPTRRSAPLLTARAIAEIMPRLLTGQIFNALEHYTLAQTSSAYRVKLVNLWAAIECLATAPRGGSVIDRVQVTAVPIVSWRRIDKITRYIATTLTSWRATGAAASLGSGFGTEGVVSAEEVLLALTKPKDHPDIVSLLQATAPHPLLCNRVFNLWKLFSNPSSLLKDARHPGNAPLGICCASTEREI
;
A
#
# COMPACT_ATOMS: atom_id res chain seq x y z
N MET A 1 21.64 16.13 -13.55
CA MET A 1 23.09 15.79 -13.60
C MET A 1 23.23 14.65 -12.64
N PHE A 2 23.39 13.45 -13.20
CA PHE A 2 23.17 12.21 -12.49
C PHE A 2 24.51 11.60 -12.07
N ASN A 3 24.49 10.93 -10.93
CA ASN A 3 25.66 10.30 -10.35
C ASN A 3 25.97 9.02 -11.15
N ILE A 4 27.15 8.93 -11.78
CA ILE A 4 27.50 7.80 -12.65
C ILE A 4 27.36 6.44 -11.93
N PRO A 5 27.90 6.26 -10.70
CA PRO A 5 27.62 5.09 -9.87
C PRO A 5 26.14 4.74 -9.71
N LEU A 6 25.25 5.73 -9.60
CA LEU A 6 23.80 5.50 -9.49
C LEU A 6 23.22 4.92 -10.78
N LEU A 7 23.59 5.51 -11.92
CA LEU A 7 23.16 5.01 -13.24
C LEU A 7 23.67 3.57 -13.47
N ILE A 8 24.88 3.26 -13.02
CA ILE A 8 25.46 1.92 -13.07
C ILE A 8 24.66 0.95 -12.16
N ALA A 9 24.31 1.38 -10.94
CA ALA A 9 23.52 0.58 -10.00
C ALA A 9 22.09 0.31 -10.50
N GLU A 10 21.52 1.25 -11.27
CA GLU A 10 20.22 1.07 -11.92
C GLU A 10 20.32 0.16 -13.16
N LEU A 11 21.42 0.27 -13.91
CA LEU A 11 21.65 -0.50 -15.14
C LEU A 11 21.79 -2.00 -14.87
N GLU A 12 22.50 -2.40 -13.80
CA GLU A 12 22.72 -3.82 -13.46
C GLU A 12 21.41 -4.63 -13.39
N PRO A 13 20.42 -4.32 -12.52
CA PRO A 13 19.20 -5.11 -12.41
C PRO A 13 18.32 -5.04 -13.65
N ILE A 14 18.36 -3.94 -14.41
CA ILE A 14 17.60 -3.82 -15.66
C ILE A 14 18.24 -4.66 -16.77
N ALA A 15 19.57 -4.71 -16.84
CA ALA A 15 20.29 -5.58 -17.75
C ALA A 15 20.05 -7.07 -17.43
N ILE A 16 20.00 -7.45 -16.14
CA ILE A 16 19.59 -8.81 -15.72
C ILE A 16 18.17 -9.13 -16.20
N LYS A 17 17.22 -8.20 -16.06
CA LYS A 17 15.86 -8.39 -16.58
C LYS A 17 15.81 -8.47 -18.10
N ALA A 18 16.67 -7.74 -18.80
CA ALA A 18 16.77 -7.76 -20.25
C ALA A 18 17.31 -9.09 -20.78
N GLN A 19 18.15 -9.80 -20.02
CA GLN A 19 18.56 -11.18 -20.38
C GLN A 19 17.38 -12.15 -20.44
N ALA A 20 16.34 -11.91 -19.63
CA ALA A 20 15.14 -12.74 -19.59
C ALA A 20 14.03 -12.26 -20.53
N SER A 21 14.05 -10.99 -20.97
CA SER A 21 12.99 -10.41 -21.80
C SER A 21 13.43 -9.14 -22.53
N ASP A 22 13.33 -9.16 -23.86
CA ASP A 22 13.72 -8.06 -24.75
C ASP A 22 12.98 -6.73 -24.50
N ARG A 23 11.82 -6.77 -23.83
CA ARG A 23 11.05 -5.56 -23.49
C ARG A 23 11.84 -4.55 -22.65
N TRP A 24 12.88 -5.01 -21.95
CA TRP A 24 13.72 -4.16 -21.10
C TRP A 24 14.90 -3.52 -21.86
N LEU A 25 15.17 -3.93 -23.11
CA LEU A 25 16.32 -3.42 -23.88
C LEU A 25 16.21 -1.92 -24.18
N SER A 26 15.00 -1.38 -24.34
CA SER A 26 14.79 0.06 -24.51
C SER A 26 15.21 0.85 -23.26
N HIS A 27 14.95 0.32 -22.06
CA HIS A 27 15.37 0.91 -20.79
C HIS A 27 16.88 0.83 -20.59
N VAL A 28 17.50 -0.31 -20.96
CA VAL A 28 18.96 -0.47 -20.96
C VAL A 28 19.61 0.63 -21.81
N ARG A 29 19.13 0.82 -23.05
CA ARG A 29 19.65 1.85 -23.97
C ARG A 29 19.48 3.26 -23.41
N ALA A 30 18.31 3.58 -22.86
CA ALA A 30 18.06 4.90 -22.27
C ALA A 30 19.05 5.24 -21.15
N ILE A 31 19.37 4.26 -20.28
CA ILE A 31 20.34 4.44 -19.20
C ILE A 31 21.77 4.54 -19.76
N GLN A 32 22.13 3.74 -20.77
CA GLN A 32 23.42 3.83 -21.44
C GLN A 32 23.66 5.20 -22.09
N ASP A 33 22.64 5.76 -22.75
CA ASP A 33 22.70 7.12 -23.33
C ASP A 33 22.86 8.20 -22.25
N GLU A 34 22.28 7.99 -21.07
CA GLU A 34 22.44 8.88 -19.92
C GLU A 34 23.83 8.76 -19.28
N ILE A 35 24.39 7.55 -19.22
CA ILE A 35 25.78 7.31 -18.79
C ILE A 35 26.74 7.99 -19.77
N ALA A 36 26.57 7.82 -21.08
CA ALA A 36 27.41 8.45 -22.10
C ALA A 36 27.45 9.98 -21.94
N ARG A 37 26.27 10.60 -21.83
CA ARG A 37 26.15 12.05 -21.59
C ARG A 37 26.79 12.48 -20.28
N SER A 38 26.63 11.69 -19.22
CA SER A 38 27.21 12.00 -17.91
C SER A 38 28.74 11.90 -17.92
N VAL A 39 29.31 10.91 -18.61
CA VAL A 39 30.77 10.75 -18.78
C VAL A 39 31.37 11.92 -19.56
N GLU A 40 30.69 12.38 -20.60
CA GLU A 40 31.12 13.53 -21.41
C GLU A 40 31.08 14.84 -20.58
N TRP A 41 29.98 15.11 -19.90
CA TRP A 41 29.82 16.31 -19.07
C TRP A 41 30.79 16.37 -17.89
N ASP A 42 31.02 15.25 -17.22
CA ASP A 42 31.91 15.17 -16.06
C ASP A 42 33.35 14.76 -16.44
N HIS A 43 33.74 14.90 -17.70
CA HIS A 43 35.07 14.48 -18.18
C HIS A 43 36.22 14.99 -17.30
N ALA A 44 36.24 16.29 -17.01
CA ALA A 44 37.28 16.93 -16.18
C ALA A 44 37.27 16.44 -14.72
N PHE A 45 36.09 16.10 -14.19
CA PHE A 45 35.96 15.52 -12.86
C PHE A 45 36.52 14.09 -12.84
N LEU A 46 36.14 13.28 -13.83
CA LEU A 46 36.51 11.87 -13.93
C LEU A 46 37.98 11.64 -14.29
N VAL A 47 38.77 12.67 -14.60
CA VAL A 47 40.24 12.55 -14.72
C VAL A 47 40.85 11.99 -13.43
N GLY A 48 40.26 12.28 -12.26
CA GLY A 48 40.68 11.70 -10.98
C GLY A 48 40.38 10.20 -10.83
N LEU A 49 39.57 9.61 -11.72
CA LEU A 49 39.18 8.19 -11.73
C LEU A 49 39.23 7.63 -13.16
N PRO A 50 40.42 7.50 -13.77
CA PRO A 50 40.56 7.21 -15.19
C PRO A 50 39.96 5.86 -15.60
N TYR A 51 40.07 4.84 -14.74
CA TYR A 51 39.46 3.53 -15.00
C TYR A 51 37.93 3.59 -15.02
N LEU A 52 37.31 4.23 -14.01
CA LEU A 52 35.86 4.40 -13.96
C LEU A 52 35.35 5.16 -15.19
N ARG A 53 36.08 6.21 -15.62
CA ARG A 53 35.76 6.97 -16.84
C ARG A 53 35.75 6.07 -18.07
N TRP A 54 36.84 5.33 -18.28
CA TRP A 54 36.98 4.45 -19.43
C TRP A 54 35.91 3.37 -19.42
N ALA A 55 35.77 2.65 -18.32
CA ALA A 55 34.85 1.53 -18.21
C ALA A 55 33.37 1.97 -18.28
N ALA A 56 33.00 3.13 -17.73
CA ALA A 56 31.65 3.69 -17.91
C ALA A 56 31.39 4.09 -19.38
N GLY A 57 32.41 4.64 -20.06
CA GLY A 57 32.33 4.95 -21.49
C GLY A 57 32.18 3.70 -22.38
N GLU A 58 32.84 2.60 -22.02
CA GLU A 58 32.66 1.31 -22.70
C GLU A 58 31.32 0.65 -22.37
N LEU A 59 30.88 0.73 -21.11
CA LEU A 59 29.58 0.22 -20.68
C LEU A 59 28.42 0.86 -21.47
N ALA A 60 28.53 2.15 -21.79
CA ALA A 60 27.53 2.87 -22.59
C ALA A 60 27.42 2.37 -24.05
N LYS A 61 28.43 1.65 -24.57
CA LYS A 61 28.46 1.15 -25.95
C LYS A 61 28.15 -0.34 -26.09
N LYS A 62 28.15 -1.09 -24.97
CA LYS A 62 27.93 -2.54 -25.00
C LYS A 62 26.51 -2.88 -25.46
N SER A 63 26.38 -3.95 -26.22
CA SER A 63 25.09 -4.41 -26.78
C SER A 63 24.51 -5.64 -26.07
N GLN A 64 25.35 -6.47 -25.46
CA GLN A 64 24.92 -7.71 -24.82
C GLN A 64 24.51 -7.49 -23.36
N ALA A 65 23.26 -7.79 -23.02
CA ALA A 65 22.70 -7.60 -21.67
C ALA A 65 23.46 -8.35 -20.56
N LYS A 66 24.05 -9.52 -20.87
CA LYS A 66 24.88 -10.27 -19.92
C LYS A 66 26.17 -9.52 -19.57
N GLU A 67 26.92 -9.09 -20.58
CA GLU A 67 28.16 -8.33 -20.38
C GLU A 67 27.91 -6.99 -19.69
N ILE A 68 26.79 -6.33 -20.01
CA ILE A 68 26.39 -5.07 -19.38
C ILE A 68 26.22 -5.29 -17.87
N ALA A 69 25.50 -6.34 -17.46
CA ALA A 69 25.28 -6.63 -16.04
C ALA A 69 26.60 -6.96 -15.31
N GLU A 70 27.48 -7.75 -15.91
CA GLU A 70 28.78 -8.12 -15.32
C GLU A 70 29.69 -6.89 -15.14
N VAL A 71 29.83 -6.07 -16.17
CA VAL A 71 30.66 -4.86 -16.10
C VAL A 71 30.06 -3.82 -15.15
N ALA A 72 28.74 -3.66 -15.13
CA ALA A 72 28.07 -2.77 -14.18
C ALA A 72 28.38 -3.20 -12.73
N LYS A 73 28.25 -4.49 -12.42
CA LYS A 73 28.58 -5.05 -11.11
C LYS A 73 30.04 -4.80 -10.71
N THR A 74 30.99 -4.98 -11.62
CA THR A 74 32.40 -4.68 -11.36
C THR A 74 32.62 -3.20 -11.09
N LEU A 75 31.94 -2.31 -11.81
CA LEU A 75 32.11 -0.87 -11.66
C LEU A 75 31.56 -0.32 -10.34
N LEU A 76 30.56 -0.97 -9.74
CA LEU A 76 30.03 -0.59 -8.43
C LEU A 76 31.09 -0.62 -7.32
N VAL A 77 32.17 -1.38 -7.47
CA VAL A 77 33.31 -1.38 -6.52
C VAL A 77 33.98 0.00 -6.43
N HIS A 78 33.90 0.81 -7.47
CA HIS A 78 34.47 2.16 -7.51
C HIS A 78 33.56 3.24 -6.91
N GLU A 79 32.40 2.89 -6.35
CA GLU A 79 31.50 3.86 -5.71
C GLU A 79 32.21 4.63 -4.59
N VAL A 80 32.96 3.94 -3.73
CA VAL A 80 33.69 4.56 -2.60
C VAL A 80 34.74 5.55 -3.11
N ALA A 81 35.51 5.17 -4.14
CA ALA A 81 36.52 6.04 -4.74
C ALA A 81 35.88 7.29 -5.39
N PHE A 82 34.72 7.13 -6.02
CA PHE A 82 33.92 8.23 -6.54
C PHE A 82 33.48 9.19 -5.44
N GLN A 83 32.92 8.68 -4.34
CA GLN A 83 32.50 9.49 -3.20
C GLN A 83 33.69 10.25 -2.58
N GLN A 84 34.83 9.60 -2.40
CA GLN A 84 36.06 10.24 -1.91
C GLN A 84 36.52 11.39 -2.82
N LEU A 85 36.48 11.20 -4.14
CA LEU A 85 36.84 12.27 -5.08
C LEU A 85 35.89 13.47 -4.99
N VAL A 86 34.58 13.23 -4.81
CA VAL A 86 33.59 14.31 -4.59
C VAL A 86 33.92 15.09 -3.31
N GLN A 87 34.22 14.38 -2.21
CA GLN A 87 34.60 15.00 -0.94
C GLN A 87 35.89 15.83 -1.07
N GLN A 88 36.91 15.31 -1.74
CA GLN A 88 38.17 16.01 -2.00
C GLN A 88 37.96 17.28 -2.85
N GLN A 89 37.11 17.21 -3.89
CA GLN A 89 36.76 18.40 -4.68
C GLN A 89 36.04 19.45 -3.86
N LEU A 90 35.13 19.05 -2.96
CA LEU A 90 34.44 20.01 -2.09
C LEU A 90 35.44 20.73 -1.18
N ARG A 91 36.31 19.97 -0.50
CA ARG A 91 37.39 20.53 0.34
C ARG A 91 38.26 21.51 -0.43
N GLY A 92 38.74 21.11 -1.61
CA GLY A 92 39.60 21.94 -2.45
C GLY A 92 38.92 23.17 -3.05
N ALA A 93 37.60 23.12 -3.29
CA ALA A 93 36.84 24.25 -3.81
C ALA A 93 36.52 25.28 -2.73
N VAL A 94 36.22 24.82 -1.52
CA VAL A 94 35.82 25.65 -0.38
C VAL A 94 36.99 26.49 0.16
N THR A 95 38.22 25.95 0.17
CA THR A 95 39.43 26.70 0.56
C THR A 95 39.75 27.87 -0.37
N LYS A 96 39.21 27.86 -1.60
CA LYS A 96 39.42 28.89 -2.63
C LYS A 96 38.16 29.74 -2.86
N LEU A 97 37.27 29.82 -1.88
CA LEU A 97 36.15 30.76 -1.92
C LEU A 97 36.65 32.18 -1.60
N PRO A 98 36.16 33.21 -2.32
CA PRO A 98 35.03 33.20 -3.24
C PRO A 98 35.34 32.88 -4.72
N GLN A 99 36.61 32.67 -5.11
CA GLN A 99 37.00 32.53 -6.52
C GLN A 99 36.43 31.26 -7.17
N ASN A 100 36.28 30.18 -6.41
CA ASN A 100 35.84 28.87 -6.91
C ASN A 100 34.35 28.52 -6.61
N LYS A 101 33.45 29.52 -6.61
CA LYS A 101 32.01 29.31 -6.35
C LYS A 101 31.38 28.22 -7.22
N GLN A 102 31.64 28.21 -8.53
CA GLN A 102 31.07 27.21 -9.43
C GLN A 102 31.56 25.79 -9.14
N ALA A 103 32.83 25.62 -8.78
CA ALA A 103 33.39 24.33 -8.41
C ALA A 103 32.79 23.82 -7.10
N ALA A 104 32.65 24.70 -6.10
CA ALA A 104 32.01 24.36 -4.82
C ALA A 104 30.54 23.96 -5.04
N PHE A 105 29.79 24.71 -5.85
CA PHE A 105 28.40 24.39 -6.18
C PHE A 105 28.25 23.03 -6.88
N ARG A 106 29.14 22.72 -7.84
CA ARG A 106 29.15 21.41 -8.51
C ARG A 106 29.47 20.28 -7.54
N ALA A 107 30.44 20.46 -6.64
CA ALA A 107 30.79 19.46 -5.63
C ALA A 107 29.64 19.21 -4.64
N ILE A 108 28.99 20.27 -4.14
CA ILE A 108 27.79 20.16 -3.29
C ILE A 108 26.67 19.43 -4.03
N ARG A 109 26.44 19.73 -5.31
CA ARG A 109 25.40 19.06 -6.11
C ARG A 109 25.67 17.56 -6.28
N ARG A 110 26.92 17.15 -6.48
CA ARG A 110 27.29 15.72 -6.53
C ARG A 110 27.09 15.05 -5.18
N LEU A 111 27.50 15.71 -4.10
CA LEU A 111 27.32 15.21 -2.73
C LEU A 111 25.83 15.08 -2.36
N ALA A 112 25.01 16.05 -2.76
CA ALA A 112 23.56 15.98 -2.60
C ALA A 112 22.94 14.80 -3.36
N THR A 113 23.45 14.48 -4.55
CA THR A 113 22.98 13.31 -5.31
C THR A 113 23.36 11.99 -4.62
N ILE A 114 24.56 11.92 -4.03
CA ILE A 114 25.00 10.79 -3.20
C ILE A 114 24.09 10.66 -1.97
N ALA A 115 23.80 11.76 -1.29
CA ALA A 115 22.94 11.79 -0.11
C ALA A 115 21.50 11.33 -0.43
N VAL A 116 20.88 11.87 -1.48
CA VAL A 116 19.53 11.45 -1.89
C VAL A 116 19.48 9.98 -2.23
N ASN A 117 20.50 9.45 -2.92
CA ASN A 117 20.58 8.01 -3.21
C ASN A 117 20.69 7.15 -1.94
N ALA A 118 21.35 7.68 -0.91
CA ALA A 118 21.49 7.01 0.37
C ALA A 118 20.28 7.19 1.31
N GLY A 119 19.17 7.74 0.81
CA GLY A 119 17.92 7.88 1.56
C GLY A 119 17.79 9.17 2.37
N PHE A 120 18.77 10.07 2.31
CA PHE A 120 18.67 11.37 2.99
C PHE A 120 17.64 12.27 2.32
N ARG A 121 16.90 13.01 3.14
CA ARG A 121 15.91 14.01 2.73
C ARG A 121 16.34 15.40 3.14
N GLN A 122 15.60 16.41 2.71
CA GLN A 122 15.88 17.81 3.03
C GLN A 122 15.89 18.04 4.55
N GLU A 123 14.99 17.37 5.27
CA GLU A 123 14.86 17.50 6.72
C GLU A 123 16.11 17.01 7.47
N ASP A 124 16.86 16.05 6.91
CA ASP A 124 18.10 15.54 7.49
C ASP A 124 19.26 16.58 7.47
N PHE A 125 19.07 17.71 6.78
CA PHE A 125 20.02 18.83 6.68
C PHE A 125 19.47 20.16 7.23
N ALA A 126 18.29 20.16 7.87
CA ALA A 126 17.61 21.39 8.27
C ALA A 126 18.45 22.27 9.22
N ASP A 127 19.17 21.64 10.14
CA ASP A 127 20.09 22.28 11.08
C ASP A 127 21.36 22.82 10.40
N LEU A 128 21.90 22.14 9.38
CA LEU A 128 23.01 22.66 8.55
C LEU A 128 22.63 23.91 7.75
N CYS A 129 21.34 24.10 7.47
CA CYS A 129 20.78 25.27 6.80
C CYS A 129 20.26 26.33 7.78
N ALA A 130 20.47 26.17 9.09
CA ALA A 130 20.03 27.15 10.08
C ALA A 130 20.89 28.44 10.00
N PRO A 131 20.33 29.63 10.28
CA PRO A 131 21.07 30.90 10.29
C PRO A 131 22.36 30.85 11.13
N ALA A 132 22.31 30.16 12.27
CA ALA A 132 23.45 29.98 13.17
C ALA A 132 24.61 29.17 12.59
N LYS A 133 24.36 28.34 11.56
CA LYS A 133 25.42 27.59 10.87
C LYS A 133 26.08 28.37 9.75
N PHE A 134 25.51 29.49 9.30
CA PHE A 134 26.16 30.35 8.30
C PHE A 134 27.22 31.29 8.89
N THR A 135 27.39 31.29 10.22
CA THR A 135 28.48 32.02 10.90
C THR A 135 29.76 31.20 11.05
N CYS A 136 29.72 29.88 10.80
CA CYS A 136 30.94 29.07 10.82
C CYS A 136 31.76 29.24 9.53
N SER A 137 33.03 28.82 9.57
CA SER A 137 33.87 28.88 8.37
C SER A 137 33.31 27.95 7.30
N ALA A 138 33.49 28.31 6.02
CA ALA A 138 33.01 27.49 4.93
C ALA A 138 33.63 26.07 4.95
N ILE A 139 34.87 25.95 5.46
CA ILE A 139 35.58 24.68 5.64
C ILE A 139 34.88 23.82 6.69
N ASP A 140 34.58 24.39 7.87
CA ASP A 140 33.90 23.65 8.94
C ASP A 140 32.51 23.20 8.51
N TRP A 141 31.78 24.06 7.79
CA TRP A 141 30.48 23.73 7.22
C TRP A 141 30.59 22.55 6.23
N ALA A 142 31.61 22.55 5.37
CA ALA A 142 31.84 21.50 4.40
C ALA A 142 32.23 20.17 5.05
N GLU A 143 33.07 20.19 6.09
CA GLU A 143 33.41 18.97 6.84
C GLU A 143 32.20 18.40 7.58
N GLU A 144 31.33 19.24 8.17
CA GLU A 144 30.10 18.76 8.80
C GLU A 144 29.14 18.13 7.78
N LEU A 145 29.02 18.72 6.58
CA LEU A 145 28.25 18.14 5.48
C LEU A 145 28.83 16.80 5.00
N ILE A 146 30.16 16.71 4.84
CA ILE A 146 30.84 15.47 4.46
C ILE A 146 30.64 14.40 5.54
N ALA A 147 30.86 14.73 6.81
CA ALA A 147 30.73 13.78 7.93
C ALA A 147 29.32 13.21 8.07
N ARG A 148 28.28 13.95 7.66
CA ARG A 148 26.89 13.45 7.64
C ARG A 148 26.60 12.51 6.48
N THR A 149 27.18 12.82 5.32
CA THR A 149 26.97 12.08 4.07
C THR A 149 27.95 10.93 3.89
N ASP A 150 28.97 10.82 4.74
CA ASP A 150 29.92 9.72 4.74
C ASP A 150 29.29 8.42 5.24
N LEU A 151 29.06 7.52 4.28
CA LEU A 151 28.49 6.20 4.51
C LEU A 151 29.56 5.15 4.80
N SER A 152 30.84 5.46 4.61
CA SER A 152 31.94 4.50 4.72
C SER A 152 32.09 3.93 6.14
N GLY A 153 31.57 4.63 7.16
CA GLY A 153 31.49 4.15 8.55
C GLY A 153 30.07 3.94 9.12
N ARG A 154 29.00 4.20 8.35
CA ARG A 154 27.60 4.25 8.84
C ARG A 154 26.68 3.16 8.26
N ARG A 155 27.22 2.09 7.69
CA ARG A 155 26.42 0.92 7.27
C ARG A 155 25.90 0.05 8.44
N THR A 156 26.17 0.42 9.69
CA THR A 156 25.50 -0.22 10.83
C THR A 156 24.14 0.43 11.03
N ALA A 157 23.09 -0.31 10.66
CA ALA A 157 21.71 0.08 10.92
C ALA A 157 21.59 0.50 12.39
N ARG A 158 21.19 1.74 12.63
CA ARG A 158 20.96 2.27 13.97
C ARG A 158 19.51 2.02 14.33
N ARG A 159 19.27 1.75 15.60
CA ARG A 159 17.91 1.61 16.13
C ARG A 159 17.35 2.99 16.42
N TYR A 160 16.28 3.34 15.72
CA TYR A 160 15.52 4.58 15.93
C TYR A 160 14.20 4.26 16.63
N ARG A 161 13.79 5.14 17.52
CA ARG A 161 12.42 5.19 18.03
C ARG A 161 11.62 6.16 17.15
N CYS A 162 10.59 5.66 16.48
CA CYS A 162 9.68 6.46 15.67
C CYS A 162 8.34 6.60 16.40
N THR A 163 7.95 7.82 16.75
CA THR A 163 6.68 8.15 17.41
C THR A 163 5.69 8.76 16.41
N PHE A 164 4.54 8.11 16.24
CA PHE A 164 3.46 8.53 15.35
C PHE A 164 2.29 9.10 16.14
N ALA A 165 1.73 10.22 15.67
CA ALA A 165 0.48 10.74 16.15
C ALA A 165 -0.70 10.11 15.37
N ILE A 166 -1.71 9.61 16.09
CA ILE A 166 -2.89 8.97 15.51
C ILE A 166 -4.14 9.65 16.09
N ASP A 167 -5.00 10.17 15.22
CA ASP A 167 -6.35 10.61 15.60
C ASP A 167 -7.16 9.34 15.92
N ALA A 168 -7.31 9.03 17.21
CA ALA A 168 -7.94 7.82 17.72
C ALA A 168 -8.29 7.95 19.22
N ASP A 169 -9.32 7.21 19.67
CA ASP A 169 -9.53 6.97 21.09
C ASP A 169 -8.36 6.16 21.67
N THR A 170 -7.73 6.69 22.72
CA THR A 170 -6.61 6.07 23.42
C THR A 170 -6.93 4.65 23.91
N LYS A 171 -8.18 4.34 24.30
CA LYS A 171 -8.58 2.98 24.70
C LYS A 171 -8.51 2.00 23.53
N LEU A 172 -9.01 2.41 22.37
CA LEU A 172 -8.96 1.61 21.14
C LEU A 172 -7.51 1.42 20.69
N LEU A 173 -6.70 2.48 20.74
CA LEU A 173 -5.30 2.43 20.35
C LEU A 173 -4.48 1.51 21.25
N LYS A 174 -4.71 1.52 22.58
CA LYS A 174 -4.08 0.57 23.52
C LYS A 174 -4.42 -0.89 23.22
N GLN A 175 -5.65 -1.18 22.82
CA GLN A 175 -6.04 -2.54 22.45
C GLN A 175 -5.33 -3.02 21.18
N LEU A 176 -5.22 -2.14 20.18
CA LEU A 176 -4.48 -2.40 18.96
C LEU A 176 -2.98 -2.57 19.25
N ALA A 177 -2.38 -1.59 19.91
CA ALA A 177 -0.96 -1.55 20.22
C ALA A 177 -0.48 -2.83 20.94
N ARG A 178 -1.25 -3.32 21.93
CA ARG A 178 -0.96 -4.60 22.62
C ARG A 178 -0.93 -5.81 21.68
N LYS A 179 -1.84 -5.88 20.72
CA LYS A 179 -1.91 -7.01 19.78
C LYS A 179 -0.82 -6.95 18.71
N LEU A 180 -0.23 -5.77 18.51
CA LEU A 180 0.64 -5.46 17.38
C LEU A 180 2.06 -5.14 17.82
N GLN A 181 2.33 -5.24 19.13
CA GLN A 181 3.61 -4.95 19.75
C GLN A 181 4.10 -3.53 19.44
N PHE A 182 3.17 -2.56 19.49
CA PHE A 182 3.49 -1.14 19.51
C PHE A 182 3.42 -0.63 20.94
N ASP A 183 4.24 0.35 21.27
CA ASP A 183 4.20 1.02 22.57
C ASP A 183 3.28 2.23 22.48
N VAL A 184 2.37 2.41 23.44
CA VAL A 184 1.53 3.63 23.50
C VAL A 184 2.23 4.63 24.41
N GLU A 185 2.56 5.81 23.85
CA GLU A 185 3.24 6.86 24.59
C GLU A 185 2.24 7.84 25.20
N HIS A 186 2.53 8.26 26.43
CA HIS A 186 1.83 9.38 27.04
C HIS A 186 2.35 10.71 26.48
N ALA A 187 1.45 11.69 26.32
CA ALA A 187 1.76 12.97 25.67
C ALA A 187 2.83 13.81 26.37
N ASP A 188 3.15 13.53 27.63
CA ASP A 188 4.25 14.14 28.40
C ASP A 188 5.63 13.64 27.95
N LYS A 189 5.71 12.44 27.37
CA LYS A 189 6.95 11.81 26.90
C LYS A 189 7.23 12.02 25.41
N VAL A 190 6.29 12.65 24.70
CA VAL A 190 6.37 12.92 23.27
C VAL A 190 7.04 14.25 23.02
N ASP A 191 7.80 14.33 21.93
CA ASP A 191 8.40 15.57 21.45
C ASP A 191 7.39 16.74 21.43
N PRO A 192 7.72 17.91 22.02
CA PRO A 192 6.80 19.04 22.08
C PRO A 192 6.33 19.53 20.71
N ALA A 193 7.17 19.48 19.68
CA ALA A 193 6.79 19.92 18.34
C ALA A 193 5.74 18.99 17.72
N LEU A 194 5.91 17.68 17.86
CA LEU A 194 4.88 16.70 17.42
C LEU A 194 3.58 16.85 18.22
N ARG A 195 3.67 17.06 19.54
CA ARG A 195 2.49 17.27 20.39
C ARG A 195 1.71 18.54 20.00
N ASN A 196 2.43 19.62 19.70
CA ASN A 196 1.81 20.87 19.27
C ASN A 196 1.17 20.74 17.88
N ALA A 197 1.75 19.94 16.98
CA ALA A 197 1.17 19.65 15.67
C ALA A 197 -0.12 18.80 15.76
N ALA A 198 -0.23 17.93 16.77
CA ALA A 198 -1.35 17.01 16.94
C ALA A 198 -1.88 16.95 18.39
N PRO A 199 -2.50 18.02 18.93
CA PRO A 199 -2.79 18.16 20.36
C PRO A 199 -3.88 17.21 20.89
N LYS A 200 -4.71 16.65 19.99
CA LYS A 200 -5.80 15.71 20.33
C LYS A 200 -5.47 14.26 19.94
N ALA A 201 -4.26 14.01 19.45
CA ALA A 201 -3.87 12.68 19.01
C ALA A 201 -3.47 11.80 20.19
N SER A 202 -3.61 10.49 19.98
CA SER A 202 -2.94 9.48 20.78
C SER A 202 -1.64 9.08 20.09
N PHE A 203 -0.61 8.74 20.85
CA PHE A 203 0.73 8.50 20.31
C PHE A 203 1.13 7.03 20.43
N ILE A 204 1.76 6.49 19.38
CA ILE A 204 2.42 5.19 19.43
C ILE A 204 3.89 5.33 19.07
N SER A 205 4.75 4.57 19.72
CA SER A 205 6.14 4.42 19.31
C SER A 205 6.41 3.02 18.79
N VAL A 206 7.26 2.98 17.77
CA VAL A 206 7.73 1.77 17.11
C VAL A 206 9.23 1.91 16.93
N GLU A 207 9.95 0.89 17.36
CA GLU A 207 11.39 0.81 17.11
C GLU A 207 11.63 0.22 15.71
N ALA A 208 12.50 0.88 14.96
CA ALA A 208 12.88 0.46 13.62
C ALA A 208 14.36 0.74 13.39
N ASP A 209 15.02 -0.21 12.74
CA ASP A 209 16.41 -0.05 12.32
C ASP A 209 16.46 0.67 10.96
N GLY A 210 17.41 1.59 10.81
CA GLY A 210 17.63 2.32 9.56
C GLY A 210 19.05 2.87 9.47
N ASN A 211 19.47 3.23 8.26
CA ASN A 211 20.73 3.94 8.05
C ASN A 211 20.57 5.44 8.30
N THR A 212 19.35 5.94 8.11
CA THR A 212 18.93 7.33 8.36
C THR A 212 17.64 7.37 9.19
N ALA A 213 17.33 8.53 9.77
CA ALA A 213 16.05 8.75 10.47
C ALA A 213 14.86 8.59 9.50
N SER A 214 15.02 9.08 8.27
CA SER A 214 14.06 8.93 7.18
C SER A 214 13.80 7.47 6.79
N ASP A 215 14.85 6.64 6.67
CA ASP A 215 14.72 5.21 6.37
C ASP A 215 14.02 4.45 7.49
N ALA A 216 14.42 4.72 8.74
CA ALA A 216 13.80 4.10 9.90
C ALA A 216 12.32 4.48 10.02
N LEU A 217 11.99 5.76 9.77
CA LEU A 217 10.61 6.22 9.72
C LEU A 217 9.81 5.53 8.63
N GLN A 218 10.38 5.36 7.43
CA GLN A 218 9.71 4.67 6.33
C GLN A 218 9.47 3.20 6.67
N SER A 219 10.46 2.53 7.28
CA SER A 219 10.35 1.15 7.76
C SER A 219 9.25 1.01 8.83
N ALA A 220 9.24 1.90 9.83
CA ALA A 220 8.22 1.95 10.86
C ALA A 220 6.82 2.26 10.26
N THR A 221 6.74 3.18 9.30
CA THR A 221 5.50 3.53 8.59
C THR A 221 4.93 2.33 7.85
N ARG A 222 5.77 1.51 7.20
CA ARG A 222 5.34 0.26 6.53
C ARG A 222 4.77 -0.78 7.48
N ARG A 223 5.06 -0.70 8.79
CA ARG A 223 4.46 -1.58 9.81
C ARG A 223 3.16 -0.99 10.36
N VAL A 224 3.19 0.30 10.70
CA VAL A 224 2.05 1.00 11.31
C VAL A 224 0.90 1.17 10.33
N ARG A 225 1.16 1.65 9.11
CA ARG A 225 0.11 2.06 8.16
C ARG A 225 -0.78 0.89 7.70
N PRO A 226 -0.26 -0.24 7.20
CA PRO A 226 -1.11 -1.37 6.82
C PRO A 226 -1.94 -1.88 7.99
N THR A 227 -1.41 -1.76 9.21
CA THR A 227 -2.12 -2.18 10.41
C THR A 227 -3.33 -1.30 10.70
N LEU A 228 -3.18 0.02 10.58
CA LEU A 228 -4.29 0.96 10.67
C LEU A 228 -5.28 0.75 9.51
N ASP A 229 -4.80 0.50 8.30
CA ASP A 229 -5.62 0.31 7.11
C ASP A 229 -6.44 -1.00 7.18
N ILE A 230 -5.84 -2.11 7.63
CA ILE A 230 -6.54 -3.37 7.87
C ILE A 230 -7.60 -3.18 8.96
N PHE A 231 -7.27 -2.47 10.04
CA PHE A 231 -8.25 -2.14 11.06
C PHE A 231 -9.40 -1.32 10.47
N ASN A 232 -9.09 -0.29 9.69
CA ASN A 232 -10.08 0.58 9.05
C ASN A 232 -10.95 -0.22 8.05
N PHE A 233 -10.35 -1.16 7.31
CA PHE A 233 -11.03 -2.08 6.39
C PHE A 233 -12.07 -2.95 7.11
N TYR A 234 -11.66 -3.67 8.16
CA TYR A 234 -12.57 -4.56 8.90
C TYR A 234 -13.57 -3.80 9.77
N SER A 235 -13.18 -2.65 10.31
CA SER A 235 -14.07 -1.79 11.08
C SER A 235 -15.04 -0.98 10.22
N ARG A 236 -14.80 -0.91 8.90
CA ARG A 236 -15.51 -0.02 7.95
C ARG A 236 -15.54 1.43 8.42
N SER A 237 -14.49 1.85 9.11
CA SER A 237 -14.36 3.14 9.79
C SER A 237 -12.96 3.69 9.59
N TYR A 238 -12.84 4.98 9.23
CA TYR A 238 -11.54 5.70 9.19
C TYR A 238 -11.29 6.42 10.52
N THR A 239 -11.61 5.75 11.64
CA THR A 239 -11.41 6.31 12.99
C THR A 239 -9.96 6.34 13.41
N LEU A 240 -9.08 5.60 12.73
CA LEU A 240 -7.65 5.61 13.01
C LEU A 240 -6.92 6.20 11.82
N THR A 241 -6.42 7.40 12.02
CA THR A 241 -5.78 8.17 10.95
C THR A 241 -4.49 8.74 11.49
N MET A 242 -3.41 8.36 10.82
CA MET A 242 -2.07 8.81 11.15
C MET A 242 -1.87 10.24 10.66
N PHE A 243 -1.31 11.08 11.51
CA PHE A 243 -0.93 12.44 11.14
C PHE A 243 0.25 12.43 10.15
N PRO A 244 0.41 13.50 9.36
CA PRO A 244 1.49 13.60 8.39
C PRO A 244 2.85 13.82 9.03
N ASP A 245 2.94 14.10 10.34
CA ASP A 245 4.19 14.33 11.03
C ASP A 245 4.44 13.20 12.05
N ALA A 246 5.70 12.78 12.17
CA ALA A 246 6.17 11.80 13.14
C ALA A 246 7.52 12.24 13.71
N SER A 247 7.77 11.90 14.97
CA SER A 247 9.03 12.20 15.65
C SER A 247 9.95 10.99 15.56
N VAL A 248 11.22 11.21 15.26
CA VAL A 248 12.23 10.15 15.17
C VAL A 248 13.41 10.52 16.05
N ALA A 249 13.78 9.61 16.95
CA ALA A 249 14.88 9.82 17.89
C ALA A 249 15.81 8.60 17.94
N THR A 250 17.11 8.86 18.05
CA THR A 250 18.12 7.89 18.49
C THR A 250 18.43 8.08 19.95
N VAL A 251 18.89 7.01 20.61
CA VAL A 251 19.34 7.08 22.01
C VAL A 251 20.44 8.14 22.13
N GLY A 252 20.18 9.19 22.92
CA GLY A 252 21.13 10.28 23.17
C GLY A 252 21.14 11.42 22.14
N SER A 253 20.26 11.40 21.12
CA SER A 253 20.11 12.52 20.16
C SER A 253 18.77 13.23 20.35
N PRO A 254 18.68 14.54 20.06
CA PRO A 254 17.41 15.22 20.08
C PRO A 254 16.46 14.63 19.03
N PRO A 255 15.15 14.53 19.33
CA PRO A 255 14.14 14.08 18.38
C PRO A 255 14.05 15.02 17.18
N VAL A 256 13.83 14.47 15.99
CA VAL A 256 13.57 15.20 14.75
C VAL A 256 12.16 14.90 14.29
N VAL A 257 11.37 15.93 13.99
CA VAL A 257 10.03 15.76 13.41
C VAL A 257 10.14 15.71 11.89
N LEU A 258 9.68 14.60 11.31
CA LEU A 258 9.73 14.31 9.89
C LEU A 258 8.33 14.10 9.34
N ARG A 259 8.13 14.43 8.06
CA ARG A 259 6.87 14.18 7.37
C ARG A 259 6.72 12.73 6.91
N VAL A 260 5.69 12.07 7.43
CA VAL A 260 5.12 10.83 6.94
C VAL A 260 4.35 11.11 5.65
N GLY A 261 4.69 10.40 4.57
CA GLY A 261 4.04 10.55 3.26
C GLY A 261 2.50 10.50 3.39
N ALA A 262 1.84 11.55 2.91
CA ALA A 262 0.47 11.92 3.25
C ALA A 262 -0.56 10.77 3.10
N GLN A 263 -1.55 10.73 4.01
CA GLN A 263 -2.96 10.94 3.62
C GLN A 263 -3.98 10.93 4.78
N SER A 264 -5.16 11.47 4.45
CA SER A 264 -6.15 12.16 5.28
C SER A 264 -7.43 11.35 5.58
N LEU A 265 -7.69 11.13 6.88
CA LEU A 265 -8.90 11.37 7.71
C LEU A 265 -10.37 11.01 7.30
N ARG A 266 -11.04 10.21 8.20
CA ARG A 266 -12.45 10.22 8.74
C ARG A 266 -13.64 9.58 7.95
N LYS A 267 -14.75 9.03 8.50
CA LYS A 267 -15.30 8.52 9.80
C LYS A 267 -16.64 7.75 9.53
N LEU A 268 -16.94 6.62 10.19
CA LEU A 268 -18.30 6.00 10.40
C LEU A 268 -18.27 5.03 11.63
N PRO A 269 -19.39 4.68 12.29
CA PRO A 269 -19.38 4.00 13.59
C PRO A 269 -19.02 2.51 13.56
N THR A 270 -18.40 2.04 14.65
CA THR A 270 -17.69 0.76 14.78
C THR A 270 -18.59 -0.45 15.08
N ARG A 271 -18.21 -1.62 14.55
CA ARG A 271 -18.78 -2.93 14.95
C ARG A 271 -17.98 -3.56 16.09
N ARG A 272 -18.68 -4.18 17.06
CA ARG A 272 -18.11 -4.76 18.30
C ARG A 272 -17.04 -5.85 18.10
N SER A 273 -16.97 -6.51 16.94
CA SER A 273 -16.06 -7.64 16.68
C SER A 273 -14.80 -7.31 15.86
N ALA A 274 -14.61 -6.06 15.43
CA ALA A 274 -13.49 -5.66 14.56
C ALA A 274 -12.08 -5.98 15.12
N PRO A 275 -11.78 -5.77 16.42
CA PRO A 275 -10.44 -6.04 16.97
C PRO A 275 -10.02 -7.52 16.90
N LEU A 276 -10.98 -8.43 16.80
CA LEU A 276 -10.74 -9.88 16.76
C LEU A 276 -10.43 -10.33 15.33
N LEU A 277 -11.18 -9.81 14.35
CA LEU A 277 -10.96 -10.07 12.92
C LEU A 277 -9.65 -9.46 12.40
N THR A 278 -9.33 -8.23 12.83
CA THR A 278 -8.06 -7.57 12.48
C THR A 278 -6.86 -8.34 13.01
N ALA A 279 -6.92 -8.81 14.25
CA ALA A 279 -5.83 -9.60 14.84
C ALA A 279 -5.60 -10.92 14.08
N ARG A 280 -6.67 -11.59 13.68
CA ARG A 280 -6.61 -12.82 12.89
C ARG A 280 -6.02 -12.57 11.49
N ALA A 281 -6.49 -11.54 10.79
CA ALA A 281 -5.97 -11.19 9.47
C ALA A 281 -4.49 -10.79 9.51
N ILE A 282 -4.06 -10.03 10.51
CA ILE A 282 -2.66 -9.64 10.68
C ILE A 282 -1.78 -10.87 10.98
N ALA A 283 -2.23 -11.77 11.86
CA ALA A 283 -1.52 -13.01 12.15
C ALA A 283 -1.42 -13.95 10.93
N GLU A 284 -2.41 -13.94 10.03
CA GLU A 284 -2.42 -14.76 8.82
C GLU A 284 -1.62 -14.12 7.65
N ILE A 285 -1.59 -12.79 7.55
CA ILE A 285 -1.00 -12.04 6.42
C ILE A 285 0.45 -11.63 6.68
N MET A 286 0.79 -11.16 7.89
CA MET A 286 2.12 -10.61 8.19
C MET A 286 3.27 -11.62 8.09
N PRO A 287 3.13 -12.88 8.59
CA PRO A 287 4.20 -13.87 8.46
C PRO A 287 4.38 -14.37 7.02
N ARG A 288 3.36 -14.18 6.18
CA ARG A 288 3.34 -14.69 4.80
C ARG A 288 3.70 -13.65 3.75
N LEU A 289 4.02 -12.40 4.14
CA LEU A 289 4.37 -11.26 3.27
C LEU A 289 3.86 -11.47 1.83
N LEU A 290 2.54 -11.71 1.73
CA LEU A 290 1.93 -12.11 0.49
C LEU A 290 2.09 -10.91 -0.44
N THR A 291 2.88 -11.12 -1.49
CA THR A 291 3.06 -10.32 -2.71
C THR A 291 2.42 -8.94 -2.67
N GLY A 292 3.19 -7.87 -2.94
CA GLY A 292 2.77 -6.45 -2.89
C GLY A 292 1.39 -6.13 -3.48
N GLN A 293 0.85 -6.97 -4.37
CA GLN A 293 -0.54 -7.07 -4.78
C GLN A 293 -1.59 -6.89 -3.67
N ILE A 294 -1.53 -7.62 -2.55
CA ILE A 294 -2.56 -7.51 -1.49
C ILE A 294 -2.47 -6.14 -0.78
N PHE A 295 -1.26 -5.66 -0.53
CA PHE A 295 -1.04 -4.35 0.08
C PHE A 295 -1.44 -3.21 -0.86
N ASN A 296 -1.10 -3.30 -2.14
CA ASN A 296 -1.53 -2.35 -3.17
C ASN A 296 -3.06 -2.35 -3.30
N ALA A 297 -3.69 -3.53 -3.22
CA ALA A 297 -5.15 -3.63 -3.22
C ALA A 297 -5.78 -2.95 -2.01
N LEU A 298 -5.22 -3.16 -0.81
CA LEU A 298 -5.69 -2.52 0.41
C LEU A 298 -5.46 -1.01 0.40
N GLU A 299 -4.32 -0.56 -0.14
CA GLU A 299 -4.02 0.85 -0.32
C GLU A 299 -5.02 1.49 -1.28
N HIS A 300 -5.19 0.95 -2.49
CA HIS A 300 -6.17 1.45 -3.45
C HIS A 300 -7.61 1.37 -2.93
N TYR A 301 -7.98 0.32 -2.19
CA TYR A 301 -9.29 0.25 -1.55
C TYR A 301 -9.46 1.39 -0.55
N THR A 302 -8.45 1.63 0.27
CA THR A 302 -8.44 2.72 1.27
C THR A 302 -8.53 4.08 0.57
N LEU A 303 -7.76 4.30 -0.51
CA LEU A 303 -7.83 5.51 -1.35
C LEU A 303 -9.23 5.72 -1.95
N ALA A 304 -9.86 4.66 -2.42
CA ALA A 304 -11.19 4.76 -3.00
C ALA A 304 -12.22 5.16 -1.96
N GLN A 305 -12.12 4.52 -0.82
CA GLN A 305 -12.98 4.71 0.31
C GLN A 305 -12.91 6.13 0.91
N THR A 306 -11.72 6.73 0.91
CA THR A 306 -11.47 8.10 1.40
C THR A 306 -11.77 9.19 0.36
N SER A 307 -11.91 8.82 -0.92
CA SER A 307 -12.21 9.77 -1.99
C SER A 307 -13.65 10.29 -1.93
N SER A 308 -13.83 11.61 -1.81
CA SER A 308 -15.13 12.29 -1.91
C SER A 308 -15.63 12.35 -3.37
N ALA A 309 -14.71 12.41 -4.32
CA ALA A 309 -15.03 12.42 -5.75
C ALA A 309 -15.34 11.00 -6.24
N TYR A 310 -16.58 10.78 -6.71
CA TYR A 310 -17.06 9.48 -7.19
C TYR A 310 -16.18 8.86 -8.29
N ARG A 311 -15.62 9.69 -9.19
CA ARG A 311 -14.73 9.22 -10.26
C ARG A 311 -13.43 8.63 -9.71
N VAL A 312 -12.82 9.31 -8.73
CA VAL A 312 -11.58 8.85 -8.08
C VAL A 312 -11.85 7.60 -7.24
N LYS A 313 -13.00 7.55 -6.57
CA LYS A 313 -13.47 6.36 -5.85
C LYS A 313 -13.62 5.15 -6.76
N LEU A 314 -14.22 5.32 -7.93
CA LEU A 314 -14.39 4.24 -8.90
C LEU A 314 -13.04 3.73 -9.40
N VAL A 315 -12.12 4.63 -9.78
CA VAL A 315 -10.79 4.28 -10.29
C VAL A 315 -9.96 3.54 -9.24
N ASN A 316 -9.96 4.02 -8.00
CA ASN A 316 -9.22 3.37 -6.93
C ASN A 316 -9.85 2.02 -6.52
N LEU A 317 -11.18 1.87 -6.54
CA LEU A 317 -11.82 0.56 -6.34
C LEU A 317 -11.44 -0.41 -7.46
N TRP A 318 -11.42 0.07 -8.69
CA TRP A 318 -11.00 -0.73 -9.84
C TRP A 318 -9.55 -1.18 -9.72
N ALA A 319 -8.63 -0.26 -9.40
CA ALA A 319 -7.21 -0.57 -9.18
C ALA A 319 -7.01 -1.57 -8.04
N ALA A 320 -7.82 -1.48 -6.98
CA ALA A 320 -7.80 -2.44 -5.89
C ALA A 320 -8.19 -3.86 -6.34
N ILE A 321 -9.24 -3.96 -7.17
CA ILE A 321 -9.71 -5.24 -7.71
C ILE A 321 -8.70 -5.81 -8.72
N GLU A 322 -8.09 -4.97 -9.55
CA GLU A 322 -7.01 -5.35 -10.47
C GLU A 322 -5.83 -5.96 -9.73
N CYS A 323 -5.41 -5.34 -8.63
CA CYS A 323 -4.32 -5.86 -7.80
C CYS A 323 -4.61 -7.26 -7.24
N LEU A 324 -5.89 -7.61 -7.03
CA LEU A 324 -6.33 -8.93 -6.57
C LEU A 324 -6.59 -9.92 -7.70
N ALA A 325 -6.78 -9.44 -8.94
CA ALA A 325 -7.16 -10.24 -10.10
C ALA A 325 -5.93 -10.70 -10.91
N THR A 326 -5.09 -11.52 -10.28
CA THR A 326 -3.78 -11.95 -10.83
C THR A 326 -3.83 -13.30 -11.54
N ALA A 327 -5.04 -13.83 -11.79
CA ALA A 327 -5.22 -15.14 -12.40
C ALA A 327 -4.43 -15.25 -13.73
N PRO A 328 -3.67 -16.33 -13.96
CA PRO A 328 -2.84 -16.51 -15.17
C PRO A 328 -3.67 -16.73 -16.45
N ARG A 329 -5.01 -16.81 -16.34
CA ARG A 329 -5.93 -16.97 -17.47
C ARG A 329 -6.71 -15.68 -17.68
N GLY A 330 -6.58 -15.11 -18.88
CA GLY A 330 -7.24 -13.89 -19.31
C GLY A 330 -6.25 -12.98 -20.06
N GLY A 331 -6.57 -12.65 -21.31
CA GLY A 331 -5.73 -11.80 -22.15
C GLY A 331 -5.64 -10.38 -21.59
N SER A 332 -6.80 -9.75 -21.33
CA SER A 332 -6.86 -8.39 -20.78
C SER A 332 -6.99 -8.35 -19.25
N VAL A 333 -6.65 -7.21 -18.65
CA VAL A 333 -6.89 -6.93 -17.21
C VAL A 333 -8.37 -7.06 -16.88
N ILE A 334 -9.25 -6.58 -17.75
CA ILE A 334 -10.71 -6.63 -17.58
C ILE A 334 -11.18 -8.09 -17.51
N ASP A 335 -10.68 -8.95 -18.39
CA ASP A 335 -11.05 -10.37 -18.39
C ASP A 335 -10.62 -11.06 -17.08
N ARG A 336 -9.40 -10.77 -16.61
CA ARG A 336 -8.89 -11.33 -15.35
C ARG A 336 -9.72 -10.89 -14.15
N VAL A 337 -10.09 -9.61 -14.09
CA VAL A 337 -11.00 -9.06 -13.08
C VAL A 337 -12.37 -9.74 -13.17
N GLN A 338 -12.93 -9.90 -14.37
CA GLN A 338 -14.22 -10.56 -14.56
C GLN A 338 -14.19 -12.03 -14.10
N VAL A 339 -13.18 -12.79 -14.49
CA VAL A 339 -13.04 -14.20 -14.11
C VAL A 339 -12.84 -14.37 -12.61
N THR A 340 -12.18 -13.43 -11.94
CA THR A 340 -11.80 -13.57 -10.52
C THR A 340 -12.84 -12.97 -9.57
N ALA A 341 -13.27 -11.72 -9.83
CA ALA A 341 -14.11 -10.95 -8.90
C ALA A 341 -15.61 -11.22 -9.09
N VAL A 342 -16.08 -11.40 -10.33
CA VAL A 342 -17.51 -11.59 -10.62
C VAL A 342 -18.08 -12.83 -9.93
N PRO A 343 -17.41 -14.01 -9.93
CA PRO A 343 -17.92 -15.17 -9.20
C PRO A 343 -18.03 -14.93 -7.69
N ILE A 344 -17.07 -14.21 -7.09
CA ILE A 344 -17.07 -13.91 -5.65
C ILE A 344 -18.22 -12.97 -5.29
N VAL A 345 -18.41 -11.90 -6.07
CA VAL A 345 -19.51 -10.93 -5.86
C VAL A 345 -20.86 -11.61 -6.10
N SER A 346 -20.97 -12.42 -7.15
CA SER A 346 -22.19 -13.17 -7.47
C SER A 346 -22.53 -14.18 -6.38
N TRP A 347 -21.56 -14.94 -5.88
CA TRP A 347 -21.74 -15.87 -4.76
C TRP A 347 -22.25 -15.15 -3.50
N ARG A 348 -21.65 -14.00 -3.14
CA ARG A 348 -22.09 -13.18 -2.00
C ARG A 348 -23.51 -12.64 -2.18
N ARG A 349 -23.90 -12.27 -3.41
CA ARG A 349 -25.27 -11.83 -3.73
C ARG A 349 -26.25 -12.98 -3.59
N ILE A 350 -25.90 -14.16 -4.12
CA ILE A 350 -26.69 -15.40 -4.01
C ILE A 350 -26.92 -15.73 -2.53
N ASP A 351 -25.85 -15.81 -1.72
CA ASP A 351 -25.92 -16.09 -0.27
C ASP A 351 -26.82 -15.08 0.47
N LYS A 352 -26.71 -13.78 0.15
CA LYS A 352 -27.58 -12.76 0.75
C LYS A 352 -29.06 -12.98 0.42
N ILE A 353 -29.36 -13.31 -0.84
CA ILE A 353 -30.73 -13.54 -1.31
C ILE A 353 -31.32 -14.79 -0.66
N THR A 354 -30.60 -15.92 -0.70
CA THR A 354 -31.07 -17.19 -0.14
C THR A 354 -31.25 -17.09 1.37
N ARG A 355 -30.34 -16.42 2.09
CA ARG A 355 -30.48 -16.16 3.52
C ARG A 355 -31.66 -15.28 3.87
N TYR A 356 -31.96 -14.27 3.05
CA TYR A 356 -33.13 -13.43 3.26
C TYR A 356 -34.41 -14.26 3.13
N ILE A 357 -34.54 -15.06 2.07
CA ILE A 357 -35.69 -15.96 1.87
C ILE A 357 -35.79 -16.98 3.01
N ALA A 358 -34.67 -17.60 3.40
CA ALA A 358 -34.62 -18.55 4.52
C ALA A 358 -35.08 -17.92 5.84
N THR A 359 -34.68 -16.68 6.11
CA THR A 359 -35.10 -15.93 7.30
C THR A 359 -36.61 -15.67 7.27
N THR A 360 -37.15 -15.24 6.13
CA THR A 360 -38.59 -15.01 5.95
C THR A 360 -39.40 -16.30 6.11
N LEU A 361 -38.94 -17.41 5.51
CA LEU A 361 -39.60 -18.71 5.65
C LEU A 361 -39.53 -19.23 7.09
N THR A 362 -38.42 -19.00 7.79
CA THR A 362 -38.26 -19.36 9.21
C THR A 362 -39.23 -18.59 10.09
N SER A 363 -39.30 -17.25 9.94
CA SER A 363 -40.27 -16.45 10.70
C SER A 363 -41.71 -16.90 10.44
N TRP A 364 -41.99 -17.30 9.21
CA TRP A 364 -43.33 -17.70 8.80
C TRP A 364 -43.73 -19.10 9.29
N ARG A 365 -42.75 -20.02 9.35
CA ARG A 365 -42.92 -21.32 10.02
C ARG A 365 -43.17 -21.14 11.52
N ALA A 366 -42.48 -20.19 12.16
CA ALA A 366 -42.64 -19.90 13.58
C ALA A 366 -44.01 -19.31 13.95
N THR A 367 -44.69 -18.62 13.04
CA THR A 367 -46.05 -18.09 13.27
C THR A 367 -47.15 -19.14 13.11
N GLY A 368 -46.81 -20.42 12.93
CA GLY A 368 -47.79 -21.51 12.76
C GLY A 368 -48.59 -21.45 11.45
N ALA A 369 -48.21 -20.58 10.53
CA ALA A 369 -48.90 -20.33 9.27
C ALA A 369 -48.44 -21.26 8.13
N ALA A 370 -47.46 -22.14 8.39
CA ALA A 370 -46.83 -22.94 7.36
C ALA A 370 -47.58 -24.27 7.11
N ALA A 371 -48.17 -24.38 5.93
CA ALA A 371 -48.21 -25.65 5.21
C ALA A 371 -46.76 -26.18 5.07
N SER A 372 -46.58 -27.50 5.13
CA SER A 372 -45.28 -28.15 4.90
C SER A 372 -44.55 -27.51 3.71
N LEU A 373 -43.30 -27.06 3.90
CA LEU A 373 -42.48 -26.48 2.83
C LEU A 373 -42.08 -27.54 1.76
N GLY A 374 -42.45 -28.81 1.98
CA GLY A 374 -42.09 -29.95 1.14
C GLY A 374 -40.96 -30.78 1.73
N SER A 375 -40.67 -31.92 1.10
CA SER A 375 -39.65 -32.89 1.51
C SER A 375 -38.22 -32.36 1.43
N GLY A 376 -37.98 -31.30 0.65
CA GLY A 376 -36.67 -30.66 0.50
C GLY A 376 -36.25 -29.75 1.65
N PHE A 377 -37.08 -29.60 2.69
CA PHE A 377 -36.83 -28.77 3.85
C PHE A 377 -36.99 -29.59 5.12
N GLY A 378 -36.11 -29.38 6.11
CA GLY A 378 -36.26 -29.96 7.44
C GLY A 378 -37.65 -29.70 8.02
N THR A 379 -38.21 -30.69 8.70
CA THR A 379 -39.60 -30.70 9.19
C THR A 379 -39.84 -29.78 10.39
N GLU A 380 -38.79 -29.44 11.14
CA GLU A 380 -38.87 -28.57 12.32
C GLU A 380 -37.77 -27.51 12.32
N GLY A 381 -38.06 -26.33 12.88
CA GLY A 381 -37.06 -25.30 13.16
C GLY A 381 -36.69 -24.40 11.98
N VAL A 382 -35.45 -23.88 12.04
CA VAL A 382 -34.90 -22.85 11.16
C VAL A 382 -34.66 -23.38 9.76
N VAL A 383 -35.15 -22.66 8.75
CA VAL A 383 -34.85 -22.93 7.35
C VAL A 383 -33.45 -22.40 7.04
N SER A 384 -32.57 -23.24 6.52
CA SER A 384 -31.22 -22.86 6.13
C SER A 384 -31.19 -22.20 4.74
N ALA A 385 -30.19 -21.35 4.52
CA ALA A 385 -29.97 -20.74 3.20
C ALA A 385 -29.58 -21.79 2.13
N GLU A 386 -29.02 -22.92 2.55
CA GLU A 386 -28.61 -24.03 1.69
C GLU A 386 -29.83 -24.81 1.17
N GLU A 387 -30.79 -25.13 2.03
CA GLU A 387 -32.05 -25.77 1.61
C GLU A 387 -32.81 -24.91 0.60
N VAL A 388 -32.88 -23.59 0.84
CA VAL A 388 -33.48 -22.64 -0.11
C VAL A 388 -32.72 -22.64 -1.44
N LEU A 389 -31.39 -22.61 -1.42
CA LEU A 389 -30.58 -22.65 -2.63
C LEU A 389 -30.80 -23.96 -3.42
N LEU A 390 -30.87 -25.09 -2.72
CA LEU A 390 -31.13 -26.40 -3.31
C LEU A 390 -32.51 -26.46 -3.95
N ALA A 391 -33.55 -25.92 -3.30
CA ALA A 391 -34.90 -25.85 -3.86
C ALA A 391 -34.97 -24.94 -5.10
N LEU A 392 -34.31 -23.77 -5.06
CA LEU A 392 -34.30 -22.80 -6.18
C LEU A 392 -33.53 -23.29 -7.41
N THR A 393 -32.61 -24.24 -7.25
CA THR A 393 -31.83 -24.83 -8.36
C THR A 393 -32.48 -26.06 -8.98
N LYS A 394 -33.61 -26.54 -8.44
CA LYS A 394 -34.34 -27.68 -8.99
C LYS A 394 -34.96 -27.37 -10.36
N PRO A 395 -35.07 -28.37 -11.25
CA PRO A 395 -35.75 -28.21 -12.52
C PRO A 395 -37.25 -27.92 -12.33
N LYS A 396 -37.90 -27.50 -13.41
CA LYS A 396 -39.35 -27.28 -13.45
C LYS A 396 -40.09 -28.55 -13.00
N ASP A 397 -41.18 -28.34 -12.27
CA ASP A 397 -42.09 -29.38 -11.77
C ASP A 397 -41.48 -30.35 -10.73
N HIS A 398 -40.26 -30.08 -10.23
CA HIS A 398 -39.69 -30.83 -9.11
C HIS A 398 -40.50 -30.58 -7.81
N PRO A 399 -40.77 -31.62 -6.99
CA PRO A 399 -41.62 -31.51 -5.80
C PRO A 399 -41.17 -30.40 -4.85
N ASP A 400 -39.86 -30.28 -4.56
CA ASP A 400 -39.34 -29.25 -3.65
C ASP A 400 -39.68 -27.81 -4.06
N ILE A 401 -39.61 -27.45 -5.36
CA ILE A 401 -39.97 -26.10 -5.79
C ILE A 401 -41.48 -25.91 -5.87
N VAL A 402 -42.21 -26.95 -6.26
CA VAL A 402 -43.68 -26.92 -6.30
C VAL A 402 -44.24 -26.71 -4.88
N SER A 403 -43.75 -27.48 -3.90
CA SER A 403 -44.11 -27.32 -2.49
C SER A 403 -43.70 -25.97 -1.93
N LEU A 404 -42.52 -25.45 -2.28
CA LEU A 404 -42.09 -24.11 -1.84
C LEU A 404 -42.98 -22.99 -2.42
N LEU A 405 -43.37 -23.09 -3.69
CA LEU A 405 -44.27 -22.11 -4.32
C LEU A 405 -45.70 -22.20 -3.78
N GLN A 406 -46.19 -23.41 -3.51
CA GLN A 406 -47.49 -23.63 -2.85
C GLN A 406 -47.48 -23.10 -1.42
N ALA A 407 -46.41 -23.38 -0.68
CA ALA A 407 -46.22 -22.82 0.65
C ALA A 407 -46.21 -21.30 0.57
N THR A 408 -45.43 -20.68 -0.30
CA THR A 408 -45.39 -19.20 -0.37
C THR A 408 -46.61 -18.54 -1.03
N ALA A 409 -47.53 -19.30 -1.61
CA ALA A 409 -48.71 -18.81 -2.34
C ALA A 409 -49.62 -17.83 -1.54
N PRO A 410 -49.86 -17.99 -0.22
CA PRO A 410 -50.63 -17.04 0.58
C PRO A 410 -50.00 -15.65 0.66
N HIS A 411 -48.73 -15.49 0.26
CA HIS A 411 -48.02 -14.23 0.27
C HIS A 411 -47.54 -13.87 -1.17
N PRO A 412 -48.38 -13.21 -1.99
CA PRO A 412 -48.12 -13.00 -3.42
C PRO A 412 -46.76 -12.38 -3.75
N LEU A 413 -46.29 -11.45 -2.91
CA LEU A 413 -44.97 -10.83 -3.08
C LEU A 413 -43.81 -11.81 -2.85
N LEU A 414 -43.92 -12.69 -1.85
CA LEU A 414 -42.90 -13.69 -1.55
C LEU A 414 -42.92 -14.80 -2.61
N CYS A 415 -44.12 -15.27 -2.99
CA CYS A 415 -44.29 -16.25 -4.07
C CYS A 415 -43.70 -15.74 -5.39
N ASN A 416 -44.04 -14.51 -5.81
CA ASN A 416 -43.47 -13.90 -7.00
C ASN A 416 -41.94 -13.78 -6.91
N ARG A 417 -41.41 -13.42 -5.72
CA ARG A 417 -39.96 -13.33 -5.50
C ARG A 417 -39.28 -14.69 -5.60
N VAL A 418 -39.80 -15.73 -4.95
CA VAL A 418 -39.30 -17.10 -5.01
C VAL A 418 -39.38 -17.64 -6.44
N PHE A 419 -40.48 -17.40 -7.14
CA PHE A 419 -40.67 -17.82 -8.53
C PHE A 419 -39.66 -17.18 -9.49
N ASN A 420 -39.42 -15.87 -9.37
CA ASN A 420 -38.43 -15.18 -10.21
C ASN A 420 -37.00 -15.63 -9.89
N LEU A 421 -36.70 -15.87 -8.62
CA LEU A 421 -35.41 -16.45 -8.22
C LEU A 421 -35.26 -17.87 -8.76
N TRP A 422 -36.29 -18.72 -8.67
CA TRP A 422 -36.25 -20.06 -9.22
C TRP A 422 -36.04 -20.04 -10.75
N LYS A 423 -36.75 -19.19 -11.49
CA LYS A 423 -36.51 -19.02 -12.94
C LYS A 423 -35.07 -18.65 -13.27
N LEU A 424 -34.43 -17.85 -12.40
CA LEU A 424 -33.04 -17.44 -12.55
C LEU A 424 -32.07 -18.58 -12.20
N PHE A 425 -32.31 -19.31 -11.11
CA PHE A 425 -31.39 -20.29 -10.53
C PHE A 425 -31.52 -21.70 -11.14
N SER A 426 -32.71 -22.08 -11.61
CA SER A 426 -32.95 -23.37 -12.29
C SER A 426 -32.32 -23.47 -13.67
N ASN A 427 -31.85 -22.34 -14.24
CA ASN A 427 -31.15 -22.30 -15.51
C ASN A 427 -29.73 -21.73 -15.34
N PRO A 428 -28.67 -22.56 -15.42
CA PRO A 428 -27.28 -22.11 -15.30
C PRO A 428 -26.89 -20.97 -16.27
N SER A 429 -27.48 -20.96 -17.47
CA SER A 429 -27.20 -19.91 -18.47
C SER A 429 -27.84 -18.57 -18.08
N SER A 430 -29.03 -18.59 -17.49
CA SER A 430 -29.69 -17.39 -16.97
C SER A 430 -28.95 -16.82 -15.77
N LEU A 431 -28.54 -17.69 -14.84
CA LEU A 431 -27.74 -17.32 -13.68
C LEU A 431 -26.41 -16.70 -14.08
N LEU A 432 -25.72 -17.28 -15.08
CA LEU A 432 -24.47 -16.75 -15.60
C LEU A 432 -24.64 -15.37 -16.28
N LYS A 433 -25.75 -15.15 -16.99
CA LYS A 433 -26.07 -13.87 -17.61
C LYS A 433 -26.35 -12.78 -16.57
N ASP A 434 -27.13 -13.07 -15.53
CA ASP A 434 -27.37 -12.12 -14.42
C ASP A 434 -26.11 -11.83 -13.61
N ALA A 435 -25.26 -12.84 -13.39
CA ALA A 435 -23.96 -12.68 -12.73
C ALA A 435 -23.04 -11.72 -13.51
N ARG A 436 -23.09 -11.74 -14.86
CA ARG A 436 -22.28 -10.86 -15.72
C ARG A 436 -22.87 -9.45 -15.90
N HIS A 437 -24.19 -9.31 -15.81
CA HIS A 437 -24.90 -8.05 -16.04
C HIS A 437 -26.01 -7.83 -15.00
N PRO A 438 -25.66 -7.48 -13.75
CA PRO A 438 -26.62 -7.37 -12.64
C PRO A 438 -27.67 -6.24 -12.79
N GLY A 439 -27.59 -5.41 -13.83
CA GLY A 439 -28.46 -4.26 -14.07
C GLY A 439 -29.70 -4.53 -14.95
N ASN A 440 -29.83 -5.71 -15.57
CA ASN A 440 -30.90 -5.97 -16.56
C ASN A 440 -32.07 -6.84 -16.04
N ALA A 441 -32.02 -7.34 -14.81
CA ALA A 441 -33.15 -8.05 -14.21
C ALA A 441 -33.99 -7.07 -13.35
N PRO A 442 -35.34 -7.10 -13.44
CA PRO A 442 -36.22 -6.27 -12.63
C PRO A 442 -36.30 -6.83 -11.20
N LEU A 443 -35.17 -6.85 -10.49
CA LEU A 443 -35.13 -7.07 -9.05
C LEU A 443 -35.13 -5.69 -8.40
N GLY A 444 -36.30 -5.05 -8.40
CA GLY A 444 -36.59 -3.85 -7.63
C GLY A 444 -36.42 -4.14 -6.14
N ILE A 445 -35.19 -4.03 -5.64
CA ILE A 445 -34.91 -3.92 -4.22
C ILE A 445 -35.02 -2.43 -3.89
N CYS A 446 -36.25 -1.90 -3.88
CA CYS A 446 -36.51 -0.68 -3.15
C CYS A 446 -36.37 -1.01 -1.66
N CYS A 447 -35.28 -0.58 -1.05
CA CYS A 447 -35.26 -0.36 0.39
C CYS A 447 -36.22 0.80 0.68
N ALA A 448 -37.49 0.48 0.95
CA ALA A 448 -38.39 1.44 1.58
C ALA A 448 -37.91 1.61 3.03
N SER A 449 -37.29 2.76 3.28
CA SER A 449 -37.17 3.38 4.59
C SER A 449 -38.57 3.76 5.06
N THR A 450 -39.12 3.01 6.01
CA THR A 450 -40.27 3.42 6.83
C THR A 450 -40.10 2.82 8.22
N GLU A 451 -39.24 3.47 9.01
CA GLU A 451 -39.45 3.61 10.46
C GLU A 451 -39.73 5.10 10.68
N ARG A 452 -41.00 5.46 10.61
CA ARG A 452 -41.58 6.60 11.30
C ARG A 452 -42.77 6.07 12.08
N GLU A 453 -42.73 6.34 13.38
CA GLU A 453 -43.82 6.34 14.36
C GLU A 453 -44.37 4.96 14.78
N ILE A 454 -43.83 4.41 15.89
CA ILE A 454 -44.37 4.63 17.25
C ILE A 454 -43.18 4.96 18.18
#